data_AF-A0A1C4NU68-F1
#
_entry.id   AF-A0A1C4NU68-F1
#
_cell.length_a   1.000
_cell.length_b   1.000
_cell.length_c   1.000
_cell.angle_alpha   90.00
_cell.angle_beta   90.00
_cell.angle_gamma   90.00
#
_symmetry.space_group_name_H-M   'P 1'
#
loop_
_entity.id
_entity.type
_entity.pdbx_description
1 polymer ?
#
loop_
_entity_poly.entity_id
_entity_poly.type
_entity_poly.pdbx_seq_one_letter_code
_entity_poly.pdbx_strand_id
1 'polypeptide(L)'
;MPVAAGVPPIHFGVHELRSGSPDGARADFEQMLAQLASATNPNVRMIAVNPGDWGIDAFAGDLGGAITVWQSKYFMPKITTSQSQQIRESLTNALKAAAANGHTIELWILCIPSSMDGPEAKW
;
A
#
# COMPACT_ATOMS: atom_id res chain seq x y z
N MET A 1 14.54 11.86 -20.34
CA MET A 1 15.59 10.84 -20.56
C MET A 1 14.90 9.55 -20.95
N PRO A 2 15.10 8.99 -22.14
CA PRO A 2 14.51 7.70 -22.49
C PRO A 2 15.12 6.61 -21.60
N VAL A 3 14.28 5.69 -21.14
CA VAL A 3 14.67 4.56 -20.29
C VAL A 3 15.43 3.54 -21.13
N ALA A 4 16.56 3.02 -20.64
CA ALA A 4 17.37 2.02 -21.34
C ALA A 4 16.56 0.73 -21.58
N ALA A 5 16.76 0.09 -22.73
CA ALA A 5 16.09 -1.16 -23.08
C ALA A 5 16.34 -2.23 -21.99
N GLY A 6 15.27 -2.87 -21.51
CA GLY A 6 15.31 -3.87 -20.44
C GLY A 6 15.08 -3.31 -19.03
N VAL A 7 15.05 -1.99 -18.85
CA VAL A 7 14.56 -1.37 -17.61
C VAL A 7 13.04 -1.18 -17.75
N PRO A 8 12.22 -1.65 -16.79
CA PRO A 8 10.78 -1.42 -16.83
C PRO A 8 10.49 0.07 -17.02
N PRO A 9 9.54 0.46 -17.89
CA PRO A 9 9.22 1.87 -18.14
C PRO A 9 8.77 2.60 -16.85
N ILE A 10 8.33 1.84 -15.84
CA ILE A 10 8.04 2.32 -14.50
C ILE A 10 8.97 1.60 -13.52
N HIS A 11 9.91 2.35 -12.95
CA HIS A 11 10.80 1.88 -11.88
C HIS A 11 10.60 2.76 -10.65
N PHE A 12 10.04 2.20 -9.58
CA PHE A 12 9.65 2.96 -8.39
C PHE A 12 10.84 3.53 -7.59
N GLY A 13 12.06 3.08 -7.85
CA GLY A 13 13.28 3.76 -7.35
C GLY A 13 13.41 5.22 -7.82
N VAL A 14 12.61 5.66 -8.81
CA VAL A 14 12.50 7.08 -9.16
C VAL A 14 12.02 7.94 -7.99
N HIS A 15 11.24 7.38 -7.06
CA HIS A 15 10.79 8.09 -5.87
C HIS A 15 11.95 8.44 -4.93
N GLU A 16 12.93 7.55 -4.76
CA GLU A 16 14.17 7.83 -4.02
C GLU A 16 15.03 8.88 -4.74
N LEU A 17 15.16 8.79 -6.07
CA LEU A 17 15.90 9.77 -6.86
C LEU A 17 15.30 11.18 -6.78
N ARG A 18 13.96 11.29 -6.81
CA ARG A 18 13.25 12.58 -6.78
C ARG A 18 13.25 13.22 -5.40
N SER A 19 13.10 12.42 -4.35
CA SER A 19 13.00 12.92 -2.98
C SER A 19 14.36 13.07 -2.28
N GLY A 20 15.39 12.36 -2.76
CA GLY A 20 16.72 12.34 -2.16
C GLY A 20 16.81 11.47 -0.89
N SER A 21 15.74 10.76 -0.50
CA SER A 21 15.75 9.90 0.68
C SER A 21 14.72 8.75 0.60
N PRO A 22 14.93 7.63 1.31
CA PRO A 22 13.93 6.55 1.41
C PRO A 22 12.61 7.00 2.05
N ASP A 23 12.66 7.87 3.05
CA ASP A 23 11.45 8.40 3.71
C ASP A 23 10.65 9.29 2.77
N GLY A 24 11.33 10.13 1.99
CA GLY A 24 10.68 10.94 0.96
C GLY A 24 10.10 10.08 -0.16
N ALA A 25 10.76 8.97 -0.51
CA ALA A 25 10.25 8.02 -1.49
C ALA A 25 8.97 7.33 -1.02
N ARG A 26 8.92 6.94 0.26
CA ARG A 26 7.72 6.38 0.89
C ARG A 26 6.55 7.36 0.83
N ALA A 27 6.78 8.63 1.18
CA ALA A 27 5.76 9.66 1.14
C ALA A 27 5.25 9.95 -0.29
N ASP A 28 6.15 9.97 -1.28
CA ASP A 28 5.80 10.18 -2.69
C ASP A 28 5.00 8.99 -3.25
N PHE A 29 5.42 7.76 -2.92
CA PHE A 29 4.70 6.54 -3.31
C PHE A 29 3.31 6.46 -2.68
N GLU A 30 3.18 6.81 -1.40
CA GLU A 30 1.89 6.87 -0.71
C GLU A 30 0.92 7.87 -1.36
N GLN A 31 1.40 9.07 -1.71
CA GLN A 31 0.61 10.07 -2.43
C GLN A 31 0.17 9.59 -3.81
N MET A 32 1.07 8.92 -4.54
CA MET A 32 0.74 8.33 -5.84
C MET A 32 -0.38 7.29 -5.70
N LEU A 33 -0.31 6.42 -4.69
CA LEU A 33 -1.35 5.41 -4.42
C LEU A 33 -2.68 6.04 -4.00
N ALA A 34 -2.66 7.11 -3.21
CA ALA A 34 -3.87 7.85 -2.84
C ALA A 34 -4.59 8.41 -4.09
N GLN A 35 -3.82 8.98 -5.03
CA GLN A 35 -4.35 9.45 -6.30
C GLN A 35 -4.90 8.31 -7.16
N LEU A 36 -4.18 7.18 -7.24
CA LEU A 36 -4.64 5.99 -7.97
C LEU A 36 -5.97 5.47 -7.40
N ALA A 37 -6.02 5.26 -6.09
CA ALA A 37 -7.22 4.76 -5.41
C ALA A 37 -8.41 5.71 -5.58
N SER A 38 -8.18 7.03 -5.49
CA SER A 38 -9.22 8.02 -5.77
C SER A 38 -9.70 7.98 -7.23
N ALA A 39 -8.82 7.71 -8.19
CA ALA A 39 -9.17 7.62 -9.60
C ALA A 39 -9.91 6.32 -9.95
N THR A 40 -9.58 5.22 -9.28
CA THR A 40 -10.19 3.90 -9.54
C THR A 40 -11.49 3.67 -8.76
N ASN A 41 -11.73 4.45 -7.70
CA ASN A 41 -12.88 4.26 -6.81
C ASN A 41 -13.67 5.59 -6.67
N PRO A 42 -14.34 6.08 -7.73
CA PRO A 42 -14.96 7.41 -7.76
C PRO A 42 -16.15 7.60 -6.79
N ASN A 43 -16.79 6.51 -6.36
CA ASN A 43 -17.93 6.55 -5.43
C ASN A 43 -17.51 6.36 -3.97
N VAL A 44 -16.21 6.40 -3.69
CA VAL A 44 -15.64 6.05 -2.41
C VAL A 44 -15.03 7.29 -1.77
N ARG A 45 -15.44 7.59 -0.53
CA ARG A 45 -14.79 8.63 0.26
C ARG A 45 -13.50 8.08 0.86
N MET A 46 -12.37 8.54 0.33
CA MET A 46 -11.06 8.20 0.85
C MET A 46 -10.87 8.87 2.23
N ILE A 47 -10.65 8.05 3.25
CA ILE A 47 -10.33 8.49 4.60
C ILE A 47 -8.88 8.12 4.85
N ALA A 48 -8.05 9.12 5.11
CA ALA A 48 -6.71 8.90 5.63
C ALA A 48 -6.85 8.26 7.01
N VAL A 49 -6.32 7.05 7.18
CA VAL A 49 -6.34 6.37 8.46
C VAL A 49 -5.25 7.00 9.33
N ASN A 50 -5.57 7.40 10.57
CA ASN A 50 -4.53 7.95 11.45
C ASN A 50 -3.44 6.89 11.69
N PRO A 51 -2.16 7.27 11.62
CA PRO A 51 -1.06 6.41 12.05
C PRO A 51 -1.30 5.96 13.49
N GLY A 52 -1.66 4.69 13.68
CA GLY A 52 -1.93 4.10 15.00
C GLY A 52 -3.34 3.58 15.23
N ASP A 53 -4.37 4.08 14.53
CA ASP A 53 -5.75 3.58 14.72
C ASP A 53 -5.89 2.13 14.23
N TRP A 54 -5.13 1.78 13.20
CA TRP A 54 -5.12 0.45 12.57
C TRP A 54 -3.70 -0.11 12.39
N GLY A 55 -2.69 0.65 12.82
CA GLY A 55 -1.27 0.28 12.67
C GLY A 55 -0.78 0.21 11.21
N ILE A 56 -1.51 0.84 10.27
CA ILE A 56 -1.26 0.75 8.83
C ILE A 56 -1.25 2.15 8.19
N ASP A 57 -0.30 2.37 7.29
CA ASP A 57 -0.32 3.50 6.35
C ASP A 57 -1.35 3.15 5.28
N ALA A 58 -2.61 3.49 5.55
CA ALA A 58 -3.71 3.04 4.72
C ALA A 58 -4.75 4.12 4.46
N PHE A 59 -5.46 3.91 3.36
CA PHE A 59 -6.65 4.67 3.04
C PHE A 59 -7.85 3.73 3.06
N ALA A 60 -8.91 4.17 3.71
CA ALA A 60 -10.17 3.44 3.77
C ALA A 60 -11.21 4.09 2.87
N GLY A 61 -11.97 3.24 2.21
CA GLY A 61 -13.04 3.63 1.33
C GLY A 61 -14.36 2.98 1.72
N ASP A 62 -15.42 3.76 1.92
CA ASP A 62 -16.76 3.24 2.22
C ASP A 62 -17.56 3.00 0.93
N LEU A 63 -18.00 1.75 0.74
CA LEU A 63 -18.88 1.28 -0.33
C LEU A 63 -20.28 0.94 0.22
N GLY A 64 -20.87 1.84 1.00
CA GLY A 64 -22.22 1.65 1.54
C GLY A 64 -22.27 0.62 2.68
N GLY A 65 -21.28 0.65 3.57
CA GLY A 65 -21.17 -0.23 4.76
C GLY A 65 -20.05 -1.26 4.69
N ALA A 66 -19.47 -1.46 3.50
CA ALA A 66 -18.29 -2.29 3.29
C ALA A 66 -17.06 -1.42 3.05
N ILE A 67 -15.96 -1.74 3.74
CA ILE A 67 -14.72 -0.95 3.67
C ILE A 67 -13.73 -1.61 2.71
N THR A 68 -13.19 -0.82 1.77
CA THR A 68 -11.98 -1.15 1.02
C THR A 68 -10.78 -0.49 1.68
N VAL A 69 -9.74 -1.25 2.00
CA VAL A 69 -8.52 -0.75 2.64
C VAL A 69 -7.35 -0.88 1.66
N TRP A 70 -6.67 0.22 1.39
CA TRP A 70 -5.42 0.24 0.61
C TRP A 70 -4.25 0.40 1.56
N GLN A 71 -3.32 -0.53 1.60
CA GLN A 71 -2.09 -0.43 2.39
C GLN A 71 -0.89 -0.12 1.49
N SER A 72 -0.16 0.95 1.82
CA SER A 72 1.13 1.27 1.19
C SER A 72 2.28 0.72 2.03
N LYS A 73 3.17 -0.06 1.40
CA LYS A 73 4.47 -0.42 1.99
C LYS A 73 5.59 -0.22 0.98
N TYR A 74 6.43 0.77 1.21
CA TYR A 74 7.59 1.04 0.37
C TYR A 74 8.75 0.10 0.74
N PHE A 75 8.70 -1.13 0.22
CA PHE A 75 9.80 -2.08 0.29
C PHE A 75 10.41 -2.24 -1.10
N MET A 76 11.72 -2.05 -1.20
CA MET A 76 12.50 -2.12 -2.43
C MET A 76 13.87 -2.76 -2.15
N PRO A 77 14.47 -3.47 -3.13
CA PRO A 77 13.86 -3.97 -4.36
C PRO A 77 13.10 -5.30 -4.17
N LYS A 78 13.19 -5.90 -2.98
CA LYS A 78 12.61 -7.19 -2.61
C LYS A 78 11.98 -7.16 -1.23
N ILE A 79 11.09 -8.11 -0.97
CA ILE A 79 10.43 -8.30 0.31
C ILE A 79 11.18 -9.38 1.10
N THR A 80 11.58 -9.04 2.33
CA THR A 80 12.16 -10.01 3.26
C THR A 80 11.08 -10.74 4.05
N THR A 81 11.41 -11.88 4.66
CA THR A 81 10.49 -12.63 5.54
C THR A 81 9.96 -11.78 6.70
N SER A 82 10.78 -10.89 7.25
CA SER A 82 10.34 -10.00 8.33
C SER A 82 9.31 -8.97 7.83
N GLN A 83 9.50 -8.45 6.63
CA GLN A 83 8.55 -7.52 6.01
C GLN A 83 7.24 -8.21 5.63
N SER A 84 7.27 -9.43 5.09
CA SER A 84 6.04 -10.19 4.81
C SER A 84 5.28 -10.53 6.09
N GLN A 85 5.99 -10.86 7.17
CA GLN A 85 5.37 -11.04 8.48
C GLN A 85 4.70 -9.74 8.98
N GLN A 86 5.38 -8.60 8.87
CA GLN A 86 4.83 -7.29 9.25
C GLN A 86 3.55 -6.96 8.46
N ILE A 87 3.50 -7.33 7.19
CA ILE A 87 2.31 -7.15 6.34
C ILE A 87 1.14 -8.03 6.81
N ARG A 88 1.41 -9.30 7.13
CA ARG A 88 0.38 -10.22 7.67
C ARG A 88 -0.16 -9.75 9.03
N GLU A 89 0.72 -9.25 9.89
CA GLU A 89 0.33 -8.67 11.19
C GLU A 89 -0.51 -7.42 10.98
N SER A 90 -0.16 -6.58 10.02
CA SER A 90 -0.94 -5.40 9.62
C SER A 90 -2.36 -5.77 9.18
N LEU A 91 -2.51 -6.76 8.29
CA LEU A 91 -3.81 -7.26 7.87
C LEU A 91 -4.62 -7.82 9.04
N THR A 92 -3.98 -8.62 9.90
CA THR A 92 -4.63 -9.19 11.08
C THR A 92 -5.16 -8.10 12.02
N ASN A 93 -4.36 -7.06 12.26
CA ASN A 93 -4.77 -5.93 13.10
C ASN A 93 -5.91 -5.14 12.46
N ALA A 94 -5.87 -4.94 11.13
CA ALA A 94 -6.94 -4.27 10.41
C ALA A 94 -8.27 -5.02 10.52
N LEU A 95 -8.26 -6.34 10.34
CA LEU A 95 -9.46 -7.17 10.49
C LEU A 95 -10.02 -7.13 11.92
N LYS A 96 -9.16 -7.17 12.93
CA LYS A 96 -9.57 -7.04 14.34
C LYS A 96 -10.19 -5.67 14.63
N ALA A 97 -9.56 -4.60 14.15
CA ALA A 97 -10.07 -3.25 14.33
C ALA A 97 -11.40 -3.03 13.61
N ALA A 98 -11.58 -3.58 12.39
CA ALA A 98 -12.85 -3.55 11.68
C ALA A 98 -13.95 -4.22 12.50
N ALA A 99 -13.71 -5.45 12.94
CA ALA A 99 -14.67 -6.21 13.75
C ALA A 99 -15.02 -5.48 15.06
N ALA A 100 -14.03 -4.91 15.75
CA ALA A 100 -14.23 -4.17 16.99
C ALA A 100 -15.07 -2.88 16.81
N ASN A 101 -15.01 -2.27 15.63
CA ASN A 101 -15.77 -1.05 15.30
C ASN A 101 -17.07 -1.33 14.50
N GLY A 102 -17.46 -2.60 14.35
CA GLY A 102 -18.69 -2.96 13.64
C GLY A 102 -18.61 -2.78 12.11
N HIS A 103 -17.40 -2.78 11.56
CA HIS A 103 -17.15 -2.69 10.12
C HIS A 103 -16.69 -4.03 9.54
N THR A 104 -16.92 -4.21 8.25
CA THR A 104 -16.39 -5.34 7.49
C THR A 104 -15.45 -4.83 6.40
N ILE A 105 -14.21 -5.33 6.40
CA ILE A 105 -13.30 -5.11 5.27
C ILE A 105 -13.68 -6.10 4.17
N GLU A 106 -14.21 -5.60 3.07
CA GLU A 106 -14.58 -6.43 1.91
C GLU A 106 -13.38 -6.66 1.00
N LEU A 107 -12.52 -5.64 0.86
CA LEU A 107 -11.36 -5.67 -0.01
C LEU A 107 -10.17 -5.05 0.70
N TRP A 108 -9.05 -5.76 0.69
CA TRP A 108 -7.77 -5.26 1.19
C TRP A 108 -6.74 -5.35 0.08
N ILE A 109 -6.15 -4.20 -0.27
CA ILE A 109 -5.22 -4.06 -1.39
C ILE A 109 -3.87 -3.67 -0.82
N LEU A 110 -2.87 -4.50 -1.07
CA LEU A 110 -1.49 -4.25 -0.71
C LEU A 110 -0.73 -3.71 -1.91
N CYS A 111 -0.10 -2.55 -1.73
CA CYS A 111 0.73 -1.93 -2.75
C CYS A 111 2.18 -1.88 -2.29
N ILE A 112 3.04 -2.62 -2.99
CA ILE A 112 4.49 -2.67 -2.75
C ILE A 112 5.22 -2.46 -4.06
N PRO A 113 6.22 -1.57 -4.12
CA PRO A 113 6.97 -1.32 -5.33
C PRO A 113 8.03 -2.40 -5.65
N SER A 114 8.03 -3.54 -4.97
CA SER A 114 8.95 -4.67 -5.21
C SER A 114 8.42 -5.64 -6.25
N SER A 115 9.32 -6.22 -7.05
CA SER A 115 9.00 -7.41 -7.83
C SER A 115 9.04 -8.63 -6.90
N MET A 116 7.96 -9.38 -6.83
CA MET A 116 7.94 -10.68 -6.16
C MET A 116 8.25 -11.77 -7.18
N ASP A 117 9.16 -12.68 -6.86
CA ASP A 117 9.31 -13.94 -7.60
C ASP A 117 8.23 -14.96 -7.21
N GLY A 118 8.16 -16.11 -7.90
CA GLY A 118 7.12 -17.12 -7.68
C GLY A 118 7.00 -17.59 -6.22
N PRO A 119 8.10 -17.91 -5.52
CA PRO A 119 8.10 -18.16 -4.07
C PRO A 119 7.64 -16.97 -3.23
N GLU A 120 8.12 -15.76 -3.53
CA GLU A 120 7.72 -14.52 -2.86
C GLU A 120 6.26 -14.14 -3.14
N ALA A 121 5.58 -14.70 -4.14
CA ALA A 121 4.15 -14.46 -4.37
C ALA A 121 3.23 -15.41 -3.58
N LYS A 122 3.77 -16.42 -2.89
CA LYS A 122 2.98 -17.45 -2.19
C LYS A 122 2.59 -17.08 -0.75
N TRP A 123 3.26 -16.09 -0.15
CA TRP A 123 3.02 -15.72 1.24
C TRP A 123 1.79 -14.83 1.39
#